data_AF-A0A8B7D9Q5-F1
#
_entry.id   AF-A0A8B7D9Q5-F1
#
_cell.length_a   1.000
_cell.length_b   1.000
_cell.length_c   1.000
_cell.angle_alpha   90.00
_cell.angle_beta   90.00
_cell.angle_gamma   90.00
#
_symmetry.space_group_name_H-M   'P 1'
#
loop_
_entity.id
_entity.type
_entity.pdbx_description
1 polymer ?
#
loop_
_entity_poly.entity_id
_entity_poly.type
_entity_poly.pdbx_seq_one_letter_code
_entity_poly.pdbx_strand_id
1 'polypeptide(L)'
;MELAYLSYVALHIEEKDTRKLKKNIVIDCGAHAREWLAPSTCMYIINKLTLEHPSLKNTKLIKRFNWIIIPVLNPDGYAYTWHNQSTRLWRKNRSFTAKQLKFRKEKNDELCIGVDINRNFDEEWGGVGAPANPCFEMYAGDKPFSEKESIALSNFLNTTINETLAYISLHAFGLSWMTPWGFKKQLPKSFNEMV
;
A
#
# COMPACT_ATOMS: atom_id res chain seq x y z
N MET A 1 -1.60 0.72 28.66
CA MET A 1 -1.11 0.25 27.35
C MET A 1 -2.36 -0.06 26.54
N GLU A 2 -2.89 0.93 25.81
CA GLU A 2 -4.06 0.70 24.96
C GLU A 2 -3.66 -0.28 23.87
N LEU A 3 -4.41 -1.38 23.76
CA LEU A 3 -4.33 -2.28 22.62
C LEU A 3 -4.81 -1.47 21.42
N ALA A 4 -3.89 -0.91 20.64
CA ALA A 4 -4.23 -0.34 19.34
C ALA A 4 -4.79 -1.47 18.49
N TYR A 5 -6.11 -1.53 18.37
CA TYR A 5 -6.77 -2.36 17.38
C TYR A 5 -6.39 -1.79 16.02
N LEU A 6 -5.57 -2.53 15.27
CA LEU A 6 -5.34 -2.19 13.87
C LEU A 6 -6.64 -2.45 13.10
N SER A 7 -7.32 -1.37 12.76
CA SER A 7 -8.48 -1.38 11.86
C SER A 7 -8.01 -0.99 10.47
N TYR A 8 -7.99 -1.96 9.55
CA TYR A 8 -7.79 -1.70 8.13
C TYR A 8 -9.13 -1.41 7.48
N VAL A 9 -9.19 -0.33 6.69
CA VAL A 9 -10.40 0.07 5.98
C VAL A 9 -10.16 -0.04 4.48
N ALA A 10 -10.96 -0.89 3.83
CA ALA A 10 -11.14 -0.90 2.39
C ALA A 10 -12.54 -0.39 2.08
N LEU A 11 -12.64 0.62 1.22
CA LEU A 11 -13.92 1.17 0.76
C LEU A 11 -14.31 0.47 -0.54
N HIS A 12 -15.43 -0.24 -0.50
CA HIS A 12 -16.01 -0.88 -1.67
C HIS A 12 -17.11 0.03 -2.25
N ILE A 13 -16.89 0.54 -3.46
CA ILE A 13 -17.79 1.45 -4.16
C ILE A 13 -18.34 0.73 -5.38
N GLU A 14 -19.65 0.50 -5.38
CA GLU A 14 -20.38 -0.18 -6.44
C GLU A 14 -21.75 0.47 -6.69
N GLU A 15 -22.19 0.47 -7.95
CA GLU A 15 -23.61 0.65 -8.27
C GLU A 15 -24.28 -0.72 -8.22
N LYS A 16 -25.32 -0.88 -7.38
CA LYS A 16 -26.07 -2.15 -7.26
C LYS A 16 -26.84 -2.44 -8.55
N ASP A 17 -26.28 -3.33 -9.39
CA ASP A 17 -26.98 -3.97 -10.50
C ASP A 17 -26.68 -5.48 -10.47
N THR A 18 -27.56 -6.24 -9.84
CA THR A 18 -27.38 -7.68 -9.56
C THR A 18 -27.41 -8.56 -10.82
N ARG A 19 -27.64 -7.98 -12.00
CA ARG A 19 -27.73 -8.70 -13.28
C ARG A 19 -26.40 -8.80 -14.02
N LYS A 20 -25.36 -8.09 -13.57
CA LYS A 20 -24.03 -8.10 -14.22
C LYS A 20 -22.92 -8.37 -13.21
N LEU A 21 -22.12 -9.40 -13.49
CA LEU A 21 -20.83 -9.60 -12.82
C LEU A 21 -19.87 -8.49 -13.26
N LYS A 22 -19.45 -7.65 -12.33
CA LYS A 22 -18.47 -6.59 -12.55
C LYS A 22 -17.09 -7.07 -12.10
N LYS A 23 -16.04 -6.60 -12.77
CA LYS A 23 -14.66 -6.81 -12.33
C LYS A 23 -14.25 -5.73 -11.34
N ASN A 24 -13.35 -6.07 -10.42
CA ASN A 24 -12.81 -5.17 -9.41
C ASN A 24 -11.58 -4.44 -9.95
N ILE A 25 -11.50 -3.15 -9.64
CA ILE A 25 -10.27 -2.36 -9.70
C ILE A 25 -9.87 -2.08 -8.25
N VAL A 26 -8.70 -2.57 -7.86
CA VAL A 26 -8.17 -2.38 -6.51
C VAL A 26 -7.12 -1.28 -6.54
N ILE A 27 -7.26 -0.30 -5.65
CA ILE A 27 -6.31 0.79 -5.47
C ILE A 27 -5.89 0.85 -4.01
N ASP A 28 -4.59 0.79 -3.75
CA ASP A 28 -4.05 1.15 -2.43
C ASP A 28 -3.23 2.43 -2.49
N CYS A 29 -3.19 3.11 -1.36
CA CYS A 29 -2.44 4.33 -1.15
C CYS A 29 -1.73 4.28 0.21
N GLY A 30 -0.66 5.07 0.34
CA GLY A 30 -0.04 5.32 1.64
C GLY A 30 0.66 4.09 2.22
N ALA A 31 1.21 3.22 1.40
CA ALA A 31 2.13 2.17 1.85
C ALA A 31 3.41 2.77 2.48
N HIS A 32 3.92 3.85 1.88
CA HIS A 32 4.96 4.67 2.50
C HIS A 32 4.34 5.88 3.20
N ALA A 33 4.63 6.02 4.49
CA ALA A 33 3.96 6.97 5.35
C ALA A 33 4.12 8.45 4.93
N ARG A 34 5.33 8.87 4.53
CA ARG A 34 5.63 10.25 4.13
C ARG A 34 4.97 10.73 2.84
N GLU A 35 4.41 9.81 2.04
CA GLU A 35 3.90 10.10 0.70
C GLU A 35 2.46 10.62 0.75
N TRP A 36 2.21 11.70 1.51
CA TRP A 36 0.86 12.22 1.82
C TRP A 36 0.00 12.50 0.59
N LEU A 37 0.61 12.76 -0.57
CA LEU A 37 -0.11 12.95 -1.82
C LEU A 37 -0.89 11.69 -2.22
N ALA A 38 -0.36 10.48 -1.99
CA ALA A 38 -1.05 9.24 -2.36
C ALA A 38 -2.38 9.07 -1.61
N PRO A 39 -2.44 9.11 -0.26
CA PRO A 39 -3.72 9.12 0.47
C PRO A 39 -4.66 10.25 0.03
N SER A 40 -4.17 11.48 -0.17
CA SER A 40 -4.99 12.59 -0.67
C SER A 40 -5.60 12.29 -2.04
N THR A 41 -4.84 11.70 -2.97
CA THR A 41 -5.33 11.28 -4.28
C THR A 41 -6.35 10.16 -4.18
N CYS A 42 -6.16 9.17 -3.31
CA CYS A 42 -7.18 8.15 -3.04
C CYS A 42 -8.51 8.78 -2.58
N MET A 43 -8.44 9.71 -1.62
CA MET A 43 -9.64 10.42 -1.15
C MET A 43 -10.31 11.24 -2.26
N TYR A 44 -9.53 11.87 -3.14
CA TYR A 44 -10.04 12.55 -4.31
C TYR A 44 -10.75 11.60 -5.28
N ILE A 45 -10.19 10.42 -5.56
CA ILE A 45 -10.82 9.38 -6.39
C ILE A 45 -12.14 8.93 -5.77
N ILE A 46 -12.17 8.66 -4.46
CA ILE A 46 -13.39 8.29 -3.73
C ILE A 46 -14.46 9.38 -3.89
N ASN A 47 -14.08 10.65 -3.71
CA ASN A 47 -14.99 11.77 -3.89
C ASN A 47 -15.52 11.86 -5.33
N LYS A 48 -14.66 11.67 -6.34
CA LYS A 48 -15.04 11.64 -7.76
C LYS A 48 -15.99 10.50 -8.11
N LEU A 49 -15.84 9.35 -7.46
CA LEU A 49 -16.70 8.19 -7.68
C LEU A 49 -18.05 8.31 -6.97
N THR A 50 -18.13 9.04 -5.86
CA THR A 50 -19.32 9.08 -4.99
C THR A 50 -20.13 10.38 -5.06
N LEU A 51 -19.50 11.56 -5.16
CA LEU A 51 -20.15 12.85 -4.93
C LEU A 51 -20.32 13.73 -6.17
N GLU A 52 -19.74 13.37 -7.33
CA GLU A 52 -19.85 14.24 -8.52
C GLU A 52 -21.13 14.03 -9.33
N HIS A 53 -22.06 14.95 -9.04
CA HIS A 53 -23.08 15.60 -9.88
C HIS A 53 -23.93 14.75 -10.85
N PRO A 54 -25.28 14.77 -10.71
CA PRO A 54 -26.23 14.21 -11.68
C PRO A 54 -26.07 14.68 -13.14
N SER A 55 -25.40 15.83 -13.37
CA SER A 55 -25.08 16.38 -14.69
C SER A 55 -23.74 15.90 -15.27
N LEU A 56 -22.85 15.34 -14.46
CA LEU A 56 -21.56 14.76 -14.84
C LEU A 56 -21.65 13.24 -14.70
N LYS A 57 -22.35 12.59 -15.64
CA LYS A 57 -22.51 11.13 -15.71
C LYS A 57 -21.17 10.37 -15.84
N ASN A 58 -20.36 10.32 -14.80
CA ASN A 58 -19.34 9.27 -14.61
C ASN A 58 -19.97 7.91 -14.21
N THR A 59 -21.30 7.79 -14.36
CA THR A 59 -22.07 6.55 -14.25
C THR A 59 -21.46 5.37 -15.00
N LYS A 60 -20.72 5.58 -16.11
CA LYS A 60 -20.17 4.48 -16.91
C LYS A 60 -19.13 3.64 -16.16
N LEU A 61 -18.29 4.25 -15.33
CA LEU A 61 -17.20 3.55 -14.65
C LEU A 61 -17.73 2.69 -13.50
N ILE A 62 -18.56 3.26 -12.62
CA ILE A 62 -19.21 2.51 -11.53
C ILE A 62 -20.26 1.51 -12.04
N LYS A 63 -20.78 1.69 -13.27
CA LYS A 63 -21.59 0.68 -13.99
C LYS A 63 -20.78 -0.49 -14.51
N ARG A 64 -19.50 -0.29 -14.80
CA ARG A 64 -18.63 -1.28 -15.46
C ARG A 64 -17.75 -2.03 -14.48
N PHE A 65 -17.30 -1.36 -13.42
CA PHE A 65 -16.35 -1.89 -12.46
C PHE A 65 -16.80 -1.63 -11.03
N ASN A 66 -16.37 -2.51 -10.14
CA ASN A 66 -16.37 -2.26 -8.71
C ASN A 66 -15.03 -1.63 -8.32
N TRP A 67 -15.06 -0.65 -7.43
CA TRP A 67 -13.85 0.03 -6.98
C TRP A 67 -13.59 -0.34 -5.53
N ILE A 68 -12.41 -0.92 -5.26
CA ILE A 68 -11.96 -1.24 -3.92
C ILE A 68 -10.77 -0.33 -3.64
N ILE A 69 -10.94 0.60 -2.69
CA ILE A 69 -9.93 1.61 -2.40
C ILE A 69 -9.48 1.48 -0.95
N ILE A 70 -8.17 1.35 -0.75
CA ILE A 70 -7.49 1.32 0.56
C ILE A 70 -6.73 2.64 0.71
N PRO A 71 -7.29 3.66 1.39
CA PRO A 71 -6.72 5.01 1.37
C PRO A 71 -5.37 5.12 2.10
N VAL A 72 -5.17 4.28 3.12
CA VAL A 72 -3.95 4.26 3.93
C VAL A 72 -3.62 2.81 4.29
N LEU A 73 -2.67 2.22 3.58
CA LEU A 73 -2.17 0.86 3.86
C LEU A 73 -1.30 0.80 5.12
N ASN A 74 -0.56 1.88 5.41
CA ASN A 74 0.33 2.03 6.56
C ASN A 74 -0.21 3.05 7.57
N PRO A 75 -1.25 2.73 8.35
CA PRO A 75 -1.89 3.69 9.25
C PRO A 75 -0.95 4.18 10.36
N ASP A 76 -0.17 3.27 10.97
CA ASP A 76 0.73 3.60 12.07
C ASP A 76 1.87 4.52 11.61
N GLY A 77 2.48 4.20 10.45
CA GLY A 77 3.50 5.04 9.85
C GLY A 77 2.93 6.40 9.45
N TYR A 78 1.75 6.41 8.79
CA TYR A 78 1.10 7.65 8.39
C TYR A 78 0.83 8.54 9.60
N ALA A 79 0.18 8.03 10.65
CA ALA A 79 -0.06 8.76 11.89
C ALA A 79 1.25 9.28 12.52
N TYR A 80 2.31 8.48 12.51
CA TYR A 80 3.62 8.90 13.02
C TYR A 80 4.18 10.12 12.29
N THR A 81 3.98 10.24 10.98
CA THR A 81 4.44 11.42 10.21
C THR A 81 3.74 12.73 10.59
N TRP A 82 2.58 12.66 11.25
CA TRP A 82 1.83 13.82 11.75
C TRP A 82 2.23 14.24 13.17
N HIS A 83 3.06 13.45 13.87
CA HIS A 83 3.38 13.71 15.26
C HIS A 83 4.16 15.03 15.45
N ASN A 84 5.19 15.27 14.63
CA ASN A 84 5.90 16.55 14.53
C ASN A 84 6.76 16.65 13.25
N GLN A 85 7.43 17.78 13.05
CA GLN A 85 8.25 18.03 11.86
C GLN A 85 9.40 17.02 11.68
N SER A 86 10.02 16.55 12.76
CA SER A 86 11.12 15.58 12.67
C SER A 86 10.67 14.21 12.17
N THR A 87 9.41 13.84 12.41
CA THR A 87 8.82 12.56 11.99
C THR A 87 8.25 12.58 10.57
N ARG A 88 8.13 13.77 9.95
CA ARG A 88 7.43 13.95 8.66
C ARG A 88 7.97 13.08 7.54
N LEU A 89 9.26 12.77 7.55
CA LEU A 89 9.93 12.00 6.49
C LEU A 89 9.94 10.48 6.74
N TRP A 90 9.23 9.99 7.77
CA TRP A 90 9.13 8.56 8.05
C TRP A 90 8.47 7.80 6.89
N ARG A 91 9.08 6.70 6.47
CA ARG A 91 8.62 5.88 5.33
C ARG A 91 7.93 4.59 5.76
N LYS A 92 8.59 3.84 6.65
CA LYS A 92 8.25 2.46 7.03
C LYS A 92 6.97 2.40 7.87
N ASN A 93 6.52 1.19 8.21
CA ASN A 93 5.53 1.04 9.28
C ASN A 93 6.17 1.29 10.67
N ARG A 94 5.51 0.88 11.75
CA ARG A 94 5.98 1.09 13.13
C ARG A 94 6.23 -0.22 13.90
N SER A 95 6.40 -1.34 13.20
CA SER A 95 6.71 -2.62 13.84
C SER A 95 8.08 -2.60 14.52
N PHE A 96 8.21 -3.39 15.59
CA PHE A 96 9.48 -3.54 16.31
C PHE A 96 9.67 -5.00 16.74
N THR A 97 10.81 -5.59 16.38
CA THR A 97 11.16 -6.99 16.62
C THR A 97 12.44 -7.11 17.45
N ALA A 98 12.66 -8.30 18.03
CA ALA A 98 13.88 -8.59 18.78
C ALA A 98 15.16 -8.48 17.92
N LYS A 99 15.06 -8.71 16.59
CA LYS A 99 16.20 -8.52 15.69
C LYS A 99 16.57 -7.05 15.58
N GLN A 100 15.57 -6.16 15.43
CA GLN A 100 15.78 -4.72 15.40
C GLN A 100 16.46 -4.20 16.68
N LEU A 101 16.12 -4.78 17.83
CA LEU A 101 16.76 -4.45 19.12
C LEU A 101 18.27 -4.77 19.12
N LYS A 102 18.72 -5.83 18.43
CA LYS A 102 20.15 -6.22 18.37
C LYS A 102 21.02 -5.27 17.54
N PHE A 103 20.42 -4.43 16.70
CA PHE A 103 21.16 -3.45 15.90
C PHE A 103 21.48 -2.17 16.68
N ARG A 104 20.92 -2.03 17.87
CA ARG A 104 21.30 -1.01 18.84
C ARG A 104 22.65 -1.40 19.46
N LYS A 105 23.71 -0.61 19.22
CA LYS A 105 25.05 -0.89 19.78
C LYS A 105 25.17 -0.34 21.19
N GLU A 106 24.58 0.83 21.45
CA GLU A 106 24.61 1.50 22.74
C GLU A 106 23.21 1.82 23.28
N LYS A 107 23.09 1.98 24.60
CA LYS A 107 21.81 2.34 25.24
C LYS A 107 21.25 3.69 24.76
N ASN A 108 22.02 4.53 24.09
CA ASN A 108 21.52 5.81 23.55
C ASN A 108 21.31 5.81 22.03
N ASP A 109 21.61 4.71 21.34
CA ASP A 109 21.36 4.60 19.90
C ASP A 109 19.86 4.60 19.60
N GLU A 110 19.50 5.26 18.50
CA GLU A 110 18.14 5.22 17.97
C GLU A 110 17.75 3.78 17.60
N LEU A 111 16.52 3.41 17.97
CA LEU A 111 15.97 2.12 17.61
C LEU A 111 15.60 2.11 16.12
N CYS A 112 16.08 1.08 15.42
CA CYS A 112 15.74 0.85 14.02
C CYS A 112 14.34 0.24 13.89
N ILE A 113 13.32 1.09 14.01
CA ILE A 113 11.90 0.71 13.99
C ILE A 113 11.38 0.62 12.55
N GLY A 114 10.44 -0.29 12.34
CA GLY A 114 9.64 -0.39 11.12
C GLY A 114 10.29 -1.20 10.00
N VAL A 115 9.42 -1.64 9.09
CA VAL A 115 9.68 -2.38 7.86
C VAL A 115 9.09 -1.62 6.68
N ASP A 116 9.77 -1.66 5.55
CA ASP A 116 9.25 -1.16 4.28
C ASP A 116 8.22 -2.17 3.74
N ILE A 117 6.93 -1.81 3.81
CA ILE A 117 5.83 -2.67 3.37
C ILE A 117 6.00 -3.05 1.89
N ASN A 118 6.50 -2.14 1.04
CA ASN A 118 6.70 -2.40 -0.39
C ASN A 118 7.98 -3.22 -0.69
N ARG A 119 8.58 -3.81 0.34
CA ARG A 119 9.64 -4.84 0.25
C ARG A 119 9.26 -6.12 0.98
N ASN A 120 8.07 -6.18 1.59
CA ASN A 120 7.66 -7.25 2.48
C ASN A 120 6.73 -8.29 1.83
N PHE A 121 6.47 -8.21 0.52
CA PHE A 121 5.68 -9.20 -0.21
C PHE A 121 6.54 -10.39 -0.66
N ASP A 122 5.93 -11.57 -0.82
CA ASP A 122 6.60 -12.82 -1.23
C ASP A 122 6.82 -12.91 -2.75
N GLU A 123 7.46 -11.89 -3.32
CA GLU A 123 7.90 -11.88 -4.71
C GLU A 123 9.40 -11.52 -4.72
N GLU A 124 10.25 -12.54 -4.85
CA GLU A 124 11.73 -12.39 -4.79
C GLU A 124 12.20 -11.66 -3.52
N TRP A 125 11.57 -11.97 -2.39
CA TRP A 125 11.81 -11.31 -1.11
C TRP A 125 13.27 -11.40 -0.65
N GLY A 126 13.80 -10.29 -0.14
CA GLY A 126 15.21 -10.20 0.28
C GLY A 126 16.22 -10.13 -0.88
N GLY A 127 15.73 -10.03 -2.12
CA GLY A 127 16.54 -9.87 -3.32
C GLY A 127 17.00 -8.43 -3.57
N VAL A 128 17.01 -8.03 -4.85
CA VAL A 128 17.54 -6.71 -5.26
C VAL A 128 16.72 -5.58 -4.64
N GLY A 129 17.41 -4.64 -3.98
CA GLY A 129 16.78 -3.45 -3.40
C GLY A 129 16.11 -3.66 -2.03
N ALA A 130 16.41 -4.77 -1.35
CA ALA A 130 15.83 -5.19 -0.07
C ALA A 130 16.91 -5.48 0.99
N PRO A 131 17.61 -4.46 1.54
CA PRO A 131 18.70 -4.67 2.49
C PRO A 131 18.24 -5.40 3.77
N ALA A 132 19.09 -6.28 4.31
CA ALA A 132 18.80 -7.05 5.52
C ALA A 132 19.01 -6.28 6.84
N ASN A 133 19.63 -5.09 6.79
CA ASN A 133 19.86 -4.26 7.97
C ASN A 133 18.58 -3.43 8.29
N PRO A 134 18.01 -3.58 9.49
CA PRO A 134 16.76 -2.93 9.88
C PRO A 134 16.78 -1.41 9.92
N CYS A 135 17.96 -0.81 10.01
CA CYS A 135 18.14 0.63 10.07
C CYS A 135 18.01 1.29 8.68
N PHE A 136 17.96 0.50 7.60
CA PHE A 136 17.71 1.04 6.26
C PHE A 136 16.22 1.33 6.04
N GLU A 137 15.97 2.37 5.25
CA GLU A 137 14.63 2.77 4.80
C GLU A 137 13.91 1.70 3.98
N MET A 138 14.66 0.84 3.28
CA MET A 138 14.15 -0.25 2.44
C MET A 138 14.19 -1.61 3.15
N TYR A 139 14.30 -1.64 4.49
CA TYR A 139 14.35 -2.89 5.22
C TYR A 139 13.13 -3.77 4.93
N ALA A 140 13.35 -4.98 4.43
CA ALA A 140 12.30 -5.87 3.93
C ALA A 140 11.58 -6.70 5.02
N GLY A 141 12.00 -6.57 6.27
CA GLY A 141 11.48 -7.37 7.38
C GLY A 141 12.33 -8.62 7.66
N ASP A 142 11.82 -9.47 8.55
CA ASP A 142 12.51 -10.70 8.97
C ASP A 142 12.22 -11.89 8.03
N LYS A 143 11.11 -11.83 7.30
CA LYS A 143 10.62 -12.80 6.32
C LYS A 143 9.58 -12.12 5.41
N PRO A 144 9.22 -12.70 4.24
CA PRO A 144 8.06 -12.23 3.51
C PRO A 144 6.82 -12.31 4.40
N PHE A 145 5.92 -11.33 4.24
CA PHE A 145 4.70 -11.20 5.03
C PHE A 145 4.96 -11.24 6.54
N SER A 146 5.98 -10.52 7.01
CA SER A 146 6.21 -10.33 8.46
C SER A 146 5.32 -9.23 9.05
N GLU A 147 4.86 -8.30 8.22
CA GLU A 147 4.09 -7.14 8.67
C GLU A 147 2.59 -7.40 8.61
N LYS A 148 1.84 -6.87 9.58
CA LYS A 148 0.38 -7.02 9.62
C LYS A 148 -0.26 -6.39 8.38
N GLU A 149 0.31 -5.30 7.88
CA GLU A 149 -0.19 -4.55 6.73
C GLU A 149 -0.08 -5.36 5.43
N SER A 150 1.07 -5.99 5.19
CA SER A 150 1.29 -6.82 4.00
C SER A 150 0.48 -8.13 4.07
N ILE A 151 0.38 -8.74 5.26
CA ILE A 151 -0.48 -9.92 5.49
C ILE A 151 -1.95 -9.56 5.21
N ALA A 152 -2.44 -8.45 5.76
CA ALA A 152 -3.83 -8.03 5.60
C ALA A 152 -4.16 -7.77 4.13
N LEU A 153 -3.30 -7.05 3.40
CA LEU A 153 -3.48 -6.80 1.98
C LEU A 153 -3.46 -8.10 1.16
N SER A 154 -2.49 -8.99 1.41
CA SER A 154 -2.41 -10.28 0.70
C SER A 154 -3.65 -11.13 0.93
N ASN A 155 -4.09 -11.25 2.19
CA ASN A 155 -5.29 -12.02 2.53
C ASN A 155 -6.54 -11.42 1.86
N PHE A 156 -6.66 -10.09 1.86
CA PHE A 156 -7.77 -9.41 1.21
C PHE A 156 -7.76 -9.55 -0.32
N LEU A 157 -6.60 -9.42 -0.97
CA LEU A 157 -6.49 -9.63 -2.41
C LEU A 157 -6.83 -11.08 -2.79
N ASN A 158 -6.41 -12.05 -1.98
CA ASN A 158 -6.74 -13.47 -2.21
C ASN A 158 -8.26 -13.74 -2.19
N THR A 159 -9.06 -12.97 -1.45
CA THR A 159 -10.52 -13.15 -1.46
C THR A 159 -11.22 -12.54 -2.68
N THR A 160 -10.53 -11.69 -3.45
CA THR A 160 -11.10 -10.93 -4.58
C THR A 160 -10.36 -11.13 -5.90
N ILE A 161 -9.32 -11.99 -5.92
CA ILE A 161 -8.37 -12.09 -7.04
C ILE A 161 -9.03 -12.56 -8.34
N ASN A 162 -10.02 -13.45 -8.27
CA ASN A 162 -10.71 -14.00 -9.46
C ASN A 162 -11.56 -12.92 -10.17
N GLU A 163 -12.02 -11.93 -9.42
CA GLU A 163 -12.81 -10.81 -9.90
C GLU A 163 -11.96 -9.57 -10.16
N THR A 164 -10.70 -9.54 -9.71
CA THR A 164 -9.80 -8.39 -9.88
C THR A 164 -9.24 -8.33 -11.31
N LEU A 165 -9.50 -7.21 -11.98
CA LEU A 165 -8.95 -6.93 -13.31
C LEU A 165 -7.64 -6.15 -13.25
N ALA A 166 -7.52 -5.22 -12.30
CA ALA A 166 -6.33 -4.40 -12.13
C ALA A 166 -6.07 -4.09 -10.66
N TYR A 167 -4.79 -3.99 -10.34
CA TYR A 167 -4.27 -3.55 -9.05
C TYR A 167 -3.34 -2.36 -9.27
N ILE A 168 -3.58 -1.27 -8.54
CA ILE A 168 -2.84 -0.01 -8.66
C ILE A 168 -2.39 0.42 -7.28
N SER A 169 -1.08 0.42 -7.02
CA SER A 169 -0.51 0.99 -5.81
C SER A 169 0.00 2.40 -6.08
N LEU A 170 -0.57 3.40 -5.41
CA LEU A 170 -0.23 4.81 -5.60
C LEU A 170 0.87 5.24 -4.63
N HIS A 171 1.92 5.82 -5.21
CA HIS A 171 3.11 6.31 -4.53
C HIS A 171 3.47 7.73 -4.96
N ALA A 172 4.31 8.40 -4.18
CA ALA A 172 4.88 9.71 -4.53
C ALA A 172 6.33 9.87 -4.04
N PHE A 173 7.23 10.55 -4.74
CA PHE A 173 7.09 11.30 -5.99
C PHE A 173 7.82 10.57 -7.13
N GLY A 174 7.82 11.17 -8.33
CA GLY A 174 8.61 10.65 -9.47
C GLY A 174 7.93 10.78 -10.83
N LEU A 175 6.65 11.18 -10.88
CA LEU A 175 5.88 11.37 -12.11
C LEU A 175 6.05 10.20 -13.09
N SER A 176 5.90 8.98 -12.59
CA SER A 176 6.20 7.75 -13.33
C SER A 176 5.01 6.80 -13.31
N TRP A 177 4.78 6.12 -14.44
CA TRP A 177 3.90 4.95 -14.55
C TRP A 177 4.77 3.71 -14.61
N MET A 178 4.63 2.81 -13.65
CA MET A 178 5.46 1.62 -13.54
C MET A 178 4.60 0.38 -13.63
N THR A 179 5.10 -0.61 -14.36
CA THR A 179 4.51 -1.94 -14.49
C THR A 179 5.55 -2.97 -14.05
N PRO A 180 5.14 -4.22 -13.76
CA PRO A 180 6.11 -5.26 -13.44
C PRO A 180 7.18 -5.42 -14.54
N TRP A 181 8.39 -5.86 -14.23
CA TRP A 181 8.86 -6.28 -12.91
C TRP A 181 9.75 -5.20 -12.27
N GLY A 182 9.68 -5.05 -10.95
CA GLY A 182 10.62 -4.20 -10.20
C GLY A 182 11.96 -4.88 -9.88
N PHE A 183 11.98 -6.22 -9.80
CA PHE A 183 13.14 -6.98 -9.33
C PHE A 183 14.07 -7.50 -10.45
N LYS A 184 13.64 -7.44 -11.71
CA LYS A 184 14.43 -7.91 -12.87
C LYS A 184 14.20 -7.06 -14.12
N LYS A 185 15.18 -7.10 -15.04
CA LYS A 185 15.13 -6.33 -16.30
C LYS A 185 14.24 -6.95 -17.39
N GLN A 186 14.00 -8.27 -17.33
CA GLN A 186 13.16 -8.95 -18.33
C GLN A 186 11.72 -8.47 -18.20
N LEU A 187 11.12 -8.01 -19.30
CA LEU A 187 9.74 -7.53 -19.32
C LEU A 187 8.72 -8.68 -19.15
N PRO A 188 7.53 -8.41 -18.56
CA PRO A 188 6.44 -9.38 -18.51
C PRO A 188 5.88 -9.63 -19.91
N LYS A 189 5.31 -10.82 -20.12
CA LYS A 189 4.74 -11.20 -21.43
C LYS A 189 3.66 -10.21 -21.91
N SER A 190 2.88 -9.65 -20.99
CA SER A 190 1.82 -8.68 -21.25
C SER A 190 2.28 -7.22 -21.23
N PHE A 191 3.59 -6.93 -21.26
CA PHE A 191 4.10 -5.56 -21.13
C PHE A 191 3.43 -4.57 -22.09
N ASN A 192 3.33 -4.92 -23.37
CA ASN A 192 2.74 -4.06 -24.41
C ASN A 192 1.23 -3.79 -24.22
N GLU A 193 0.53 -4.56 -23.38
CA GLU A 193 -0.87 -4.31 -23.05
C GLU A 193 -1.04 -3.36 -21.85
N MET A 194 0.03 -3.15 -21.08
CA MET A 194 0.02 -2.36 -19.84
C MET A 194 0.59 -0.94 -20.01
N VAL A 195 1.19 -0.63 -21.15
CA VAL A 195 1.85 0.66 -21.46
C VAL A 195 1.20 1.37 -22.64
#